data_AF-A0A519FV05-F1
#
_entry.id   AF-A0A519FV05-F1
#
_cell.length_a   1.000
_cell.length_b   1.000
_cell.length_c   1.000
_cell.angle_alpha   90.00
_cell.angle_beta   90.00
_cell.angle_gamma   90.00
#
_symmetry.space_group_name_H-M   'P 1'
#
loop_
_entity.id
_entity.type
_entity.pdbx_description
1 polymer ?
#
loop_
_entity_poly.entity_id
_entity_poly.type
_entity_poly.pdbx_seq_one_letter_code
_entity_poly.pdbx_strand_id
1 'polypeptide(L)'
;LIVAALEQQLLRELHDLVLGLGMTPLVETHALDEVKRAADIGAKLIGVNARNLSTFELDRDLFGSLAGELPADAIKIAESAVLTPADVAHYRAAGADVVLIGEALVTNDPVTTLHAFLEAGA
;
A
#
# COMPACT_ATOMS: atom_id res chain seq x y z
N LEU A 1 9.44 -2.56 3.07
CA LEU A 1 9.66 -3.89 3.68
C LEU A 1 8.52 -4.78 3.24
N ILE A 2 8.82 -5.89 2.56
CA ILE A 2 7.79 -6.79 2.03
C ILE A 2 7.56 -7.90 3.05
N VAL A 3 6.37 -7.93 3.66
CA VAL A 3 6.07 -8.87 4.77
C VAL A 3 6.10 -10.33 4.31
N ALA A 4 5.65 -10.60 3.08
CA ALA A 4 5.71 -11.92 2.45
C ALA A 4 7.14 -12.47 2.29
N ALA A 5 8.14 -11.60 2.19
CA ALA A 5 9.53 -11.97 1.89
C ALA A 5 10.41 -12.07 3.15
N LEU A 6 9.88 -11.75 4.33
CA LEU A 6 10.65 -11.63 5.56
C LEU A 6 10.00 -12.45 6.67
N GLU A 7 10.79 -13.18 7.44
CA GLU A 7 10.33 -13.76 8.70
C GLU A 7 10.09 -12.67 9.75
N GLN A 8 9.26 -12.95 10.76
CA GLN A 8 8.81 -11.92 11.71
C GLN A 8 9.96 -11.25 12.48
N GLN A 9 10.99 -12.03 12.86
CA GLN A 9 12.14 -11.49 13.57
C GLN A 9 12.92 -10.51 12.68
N LEU A 10 13.25 -10.91 11.46
CA LEU A 10 13.97 -10.06 10.51
C LEU A 10 13.16 -8.82 10.10
N LEU A 11 11.85 -8.95 9.94
CA LEU A 11 10.95 -7.83 9.67
C LEU A 11 11.07 -6.75 10.76
N ARG A 12 11.09 -7.15 12.04
CA ARG A 12 11.27 -6.23 13.17
C ARG A 12 12.66 -5.59 13.17
N GLU A 13 13.71 -6.40 13.02
CA GLU A 13 15.09 -5.90 13.01
C GLU A 13 15.32 -4.86 11.90
N LEU A 14 14.81 -5.11 10.69
CA LEU A 14 14.90 -4.16 9.58
C LEU A 14 14.03 -2.93 9.80
N HIS A 15 12.82 -3.09 10.33
CA HIS A 15 11.94 -1.96 10.65
C HIS A 15 12.62 -1.00 11.64
N ASP A 16 13.16 -1.52 12.73
CA ASP A 16 13.82 -0.74 13.78
C ASP A 16 15.11 -0.10 13.26
N LEU A 17 15.86 -0.79 12.40
CA LEU A 17 17.04 -0.23 11.73
C LEU A 17 16.67 0.96 10.82
N VAL A 18 15.63 0.82 10.00
CA VAL A 18 15.18 1.90 9.09
C VAL A 18 14.79 3.14 9.91
N LEU A 19 14.06 2.96 11.02
CA LEU A 19 13.71 4.04 11.93
C LEU A 19 14.93 4.66 12.63
N GLY A 20 15.87 3.83 13.10
CA GLY A 20 17.12 4.30 13.72
C GLY A 20 18.02 5.10 12.77
N LEU A 21 17.90 4.87 11.46
CA LEU A 21 18.56 5.63 10.41
C LEU A 21 17.78 6.91 10.01
N GLY A 22 16.63 7.19 10.61
CA GLY A 22 15.81 8.36 10.32
C GLY A 22 14.97 8.25 9.04
N MET A 23 14.78 7.03 8.50
CA MET A 23 13.95 6.75 7.33
C MET A 23 12.55 6.27 7.75
N THR A 24 11.59 6.31 6.82
CA THR A 24 10.24 5.77 7.03
C THR A 24 10.07 4.45 6.29
N PRO A 25 9.86 3.32 6.98
CA PRO A 25 9.59 2.05 6.32
C PRO A 25 8.15 2.01 5.82
N LEU A 26 7.95 1.93 4.49
CA LEU A 26 6.70 1.44 3.91
C LEU A 26 6.66 -0.07 4.09
N VAL A 27 5.70 -0.58 4.86
CA VAL A 27 5.51 -2.02 5.11
C VAL A 27 4.41 -2.54 4.20
N GLU A 28 4.78 -3.36 3.21
CA GLU A 28 3.90 -3.86 2.16
C GLU A 28 3.32 -5.23 2.54
N THR A 29 2.01 -5.38 2.34
CA THR A 29 1.20 -6.53 2.74
C THR A 29 0.26 -6.99 1.61
N HIS A 30 -0.08 -8.27 1.59
CA HIS A 30 -0.90 -8.90 0.55
C HIS A 30 -2.06 -9.73 1.12
N ALA A 31 -2.11 -9.91 2.43
CA ALA A 31 -3.09 -10.76 3.10
C ALA A 31 -3.28 -10.34 4.57
N LEU A 32 -4.34 -10.85 5.19
CA LEU A 32 -4.71 -10.53 6.57
C LEU A 32 -3.64 -10.90 7.60
N ASP A 33 -2.95 -12.03 7.41
CA ASP A 33 -1.85 -12.42 8.30
C ASP A 33 -0.67 -11.46 8.19
N GLU A 34 -0.36 -10.97 6.99
CA GLU A 34 0.69 -9.97 6.76
C GLU A 34 0.34 -8.62 7.40
N VAL A 35 -0.92 -8.19 7.32
CA VAL A 35 -1.41 -6.98 8.01
C VAL A 35 -1.23 -7.08 9.52
N LYS A 36 -1.57 -8.23 10.12
CA LYS A 36 -1.36 -8.46 11.55
C LYS A 36 0.11 -8.42 11.93
N ARG A 37 0.97 -9.05 11.13
CA ARG A 37 2.43 -9.02 11.33
C ARG A 37 3.02 -7.63 11.22
N ALA A 38 2.52 -6.80 10.30
CA ALA A 38 2.89 -5.38 10.18
C ALA A 38 2.43 -4.57 11.40
N ALA A 39 1.22 -4.82 11.90
CA ALA A 39 0.71 -4.20 13.12
C ALA A 39 1.55 -4.59 14.35
N ASP A 40 1.97 -5.86 14.46
CA ASP A 40 2.78 -6.37 15.57
C ASP A 40 4.16 -5.71 15.70
N ILE A 41 4.73 -5.21 14.60
CA ILE A 41 5.98 -4.45 14.62
C ILE A 41 5.75 -2.94 14.84
N GLY A 42 4.50 -2.50 14.95
CA GLY A 42 4.14 -1.11 15.17
C GLY A 42 4.28 -0.23 13.93
N ALA A 43 4.17 -0.81 12.72
CA ALA A 43 4.29 -0.08 11.46
C ALA A 43 3.27 1.07 11.36
N LYS A 44 3.73 2.25 10.95
CA LYS A 44 2.90 3.46 10.80
C LYS A 44 2.61 3.85 9.34
N LEU A 45 3.26 3.20 8.39
CA LEU A 45 3.03 3.38 6.97
C LEU A 45 2.88 1.99 6.36
N ILE A 46 1.65 1.58 6.09
CA ILE A 46 1.32 0.22 5.66
C ILE A 46 0.67 0.29 4.29
N GLY A 47 1.23 -0.48 3.36
CA GLY A 47 0.69 -0.65 2.03
C GLY A 47 0.00 -2.00 1.86
N VAL A 48 -1.15 -1.99 1.18
CA VAL A 48 -1.79 -3.22 0.70
C VAL A 48 -1.61 -3.26 -0.81
N ASN A 49 -0.86 -4.24 -1.27
CA ASN A 49 -0.56 -4.43 -2.68
C ASN A 49 -1.57 -5.37 -3.32
N ALA A 50 -2.38 -4.83 -4.22
CA ALA A 50 -3.40 -5.54 -4.98
C ALA A 50 -2.83 -6.60 -5.93
N ARG A 51 -1.51 -6.65 -6.13
CA ARG A 51 -0.86 -7.63 -7.01
C ARG A 51 -0.41 -8.86 -6.23
N ASN A 52 -0.88 -10.02 -6.63
CA ASN A 52 -0.33 -11.27 -6.14
C ASN A 52 1.08 -11.50 -6.73
N LEU A 53 2.11 -11.63 -5.89
CA LEU A 53 3.49 -11.82 -6.34
C LEU A 53 3.77 -13.19 -6.98
N SER A 54 2.90 -14.19 -6.77
CA SER A 54 3.04 -15.52 -7.36
C SER A 54 2.33 -15.66 -8.71
N THR A 55 1.15 -15.04 -8.86
CA THR A 55 0.31 -15.17 -10.08
C THR A 55 0.31 -13.93 -10.96
N PHE A 56 0.77 -12.78 -10.45
CA PHE A 56 0.68 -11.45 -11.07
C PHE A 56 -0.75 -10.94 -11.31
N GLU A 57 -1.75 -11.65 -10.80
CA GLU A 57 -3.15 -11.22 -10.85
C GLU A 57 -3.35 -9.99 -9.96
N LEU A 58 -4.26 -9.13 -10.40
CA LEU A 58 -4.64 -7.90 -9.72
C LEU A 58 -6.01 -8.07 -9.10
N ASP A 59 -6.11 -7.84 -7.80
CA ASP A 59 -7.38 -7.75 -7.06
C ASP A 59 -7.51 -6.36 -6.44
N ARG A 60 -8.29 -5.50 -7.10
CA ARG A 60 -8.50 -4.12 -6.64
C ARG A 60 -9.27 -4.05 -5.32
N ASP A 61 -10.14 -5.04 -5.05
CA ASP A 61 -11.02 -5.05 -3.88
C ASP A 61 -10.29 -5.56 -2.62
N LEU A 62 -9.10 -6.15 -2.77
CA LEU A 62 -8.25 -6.63 -1.69
C LEU A 62 -8.01 -5.56 -0.62
N PHE A 63 -7.68 -4.33 -1.04
CA PHE A 63 -7.46 -3.22 -0.10
C PHE A 63 -8.69 -3.01 0.79
N GLY A 64 -9.88 -2.89 0.20
CA GLY A 64 -11.12 -2.65 0.95
C GLY A 64 -11.44 -3.77 1.92
N SER A 65 -11.10 -5.02 1.57
CA SER A 65 -11.28 -6.17 2.46
C SER A 65 -10.36 -6.16 3.70
N LEU A 66 -9.19 -5.52 3.59
CA LEU A 66 -8.17 -5.46 4.66
C LEU A 66 -8.15 -4.12 5.41
N ALA A 67 -8.76 -3.06 4.85
CA ALA A 67 -8.66 -1.70 5.36
C ALA A 67 -9.13 -1.52 6.81
N GLY A 68 -10.10 -2.34 7.24
CA GLY A 68 -10.63 -2.36 8.61
C GLY A 68 -9.71 -3.00 9.65
N GLU A 69 -8.75 -3.81 9.21
CA GLU A 69 -7.80 -4.53 10.06
C GLU A 69 -6.49 -3.75 10.24
N LEU A 70 -6.27 -2.72 9.41
CA LEU A 70 -5.13 -1.82 9.52
C LEU A 70 -5.26 -0.95 10.80
N PRO A 71 -4.15 -0.74 11.53
CA PRO A 71 -4.13 0.15 12.69
C PRO A 71 -4.70 1.53 12.37
N ALA A 72 -5.52 2.07 13.28
CA ALA A 72 -6.19 3.36 13.08
C ALA A 72 -5.23 4.56 12.99
N ASP A 73 -4.01 4.41 13.51
CA ASP A 73 -2.95 5.42 13.50
C ASP A 73 -1.88 5.17 12.43
N ALA A 74 -2.10 4.18 11.55
CA ALA A 74 -1.26 3.96 10.38
C ALA A 74 -1.81 4.72 9.17
N ILE A 75 -0.90 5.29 8.37
CA ILE A 75 -1.21 5.78 7.03
C ILE A 75 -1.37 4.56 6.11
N LYS A 76 -2.54 4.46 5.48
CA LYS A 76 -2.95 3.33 4.64
C LYS A 76 -2.68 3.63 3.18
N ILE A 77 -1.80 2.86 2.54
CA ILE A 77 -1.46 2.99 1.13
C ILE A 77 -2.14 1.86 0.34
N ALA A 78 -2.89 2.22 -0.70
CA ALA A 78 -3.29 1.27 -1.73
C ALA A 78 -2.22 1.22 -2.83
N GLU A 79 -1.73 0.03 -3.15
CA GLU A 79 -0.69 -0.19 -4.16
C GLU A 79 -1.17 -1.12 -5.27
N SER A 80 -0.66 -0.88 -6.49
CA SER A 80 -1.07 -1.58 -7.72
C SER A 80 -2.54 -1.34 -8.13
N ALA A 81 -2.92 -1.78 -9.33
CA ALA A 81 -4.28 -1.69 -9.87
C ALA A 81 -4.91 -0.27 -9.95
N VAL A 82 -4.11 0.80 -9.87
CA VAL A 82 -4.54 2.18 -10.12
C VAL A 82 -4.18 2.57 -11.56
N LEU A 83 -5.17 2.48 -12.46
CA LEU A 83 -4.98 2.73 -13.89
C LEU A 83 -5.73 3.98 -14.36
N THR A 84 -6.81 4.33 -13.67
CA THR A 84 -7.74 5.39 -14.03
C THR A 84 -8.12 6.23 -12.82
N PRO A 85 -8.68 7.45 -13.01
CA PRO A 85 -9.15 8.26 -11.89
C PRO A 85 -10.25 7.56 -11.09
N ALA A 86 -11.05 6.70 -11.73
CA ALA A 86 -12.07 5.90 -11.05
C ALA A 86 -11.47 4.90 -10.05
N ASP A 87 -10.27 4.39 -10.30
CA ASP A 87 -9.57 3.50 -9.36
C ASP A 87 -9.12 4.27 -8.11
N VAL A 88 -8.67 5.52 -8.28
CA VAL A 88 -8.32 6.41 -7.15
C VAL A 88 -9.55 6.66 -6.29
N ALA A 89 -10.69 7.02 -6.90
CA ALA A 89 -11.94 7.25 -6.18
C ALA A 89 -12.42 5.98 -5.44
N HIS A 90 -12.25 4.80 -6.06
CA HIS A 90 -12.56 3.52 -5.44
C HIS A 90 -11.72 3.27 -4.18
N TYR A 91 -10.38 3.41 -4.25
CA TYR A 91 -9.52 3.23 -3.08
C TYR A 91 -9.75 4.28 -2.00
N ARG A 92 -10.06 5.52 -2.38
CA ARG A 92 -10.43 6.56 -1.43
C ARG A 92 -11.70 6.19 -0.68
N ALA A 93 -12.73 5.72 -1.38
CA ALA A 93 -13.98 5.24 -0.76
C ALA A 93 -13.76 4.01 0.14
N ALA A 94 -12.77 3.17 -0.18
CA ALA A 94 -12.37 2.03 0.65
C ALA A 94 -11.53 2.42 1.88
N GLY A 95 -11.18 3.70 2.05
CA GLY A 95 -10.46 4.21 3.22
C GLY A 95 -8.95 4.32 3.05
N ALA A 96 -8.44 4.37 1.82
CA ALA A 96 -7.03 4.68 1.58
C ALA A 96 -6.72 6.16 1.86
N ASP A 97 -5.59 6.39 2.53
CA ASP A 97 -5.03 7.72 2.73
C ASP A 97 -4.18 8.14 1.53
N VAL A 98 -3.50 7.16 0.91
CA VAL A 98 -2.56 7.34 -0.19
C VAL A 98 -2.76 6.26 -1.23
N VAL A 99 -2.52 6.59 -2.50
CA VAL A 99 -2.39 5.64 -3.61
C VAL A 99 -0.97 5.70 -4.17
N LEU A 100 -0.34 4.55 -4.39
CA LEU A 100 0.97 4.44 -5.03
C LEU A 100 0.81 3.99 -6.49
N ILE A 101 1.30 4.81 -7.41
CA ILE A 101 0.99 4.71 -8.83
C ILE A 101 2.28 4.68 -9.65
N GLY A 102 2.46 3.62 -10.44
CA GLY A 102 3.61 3.47 -11.33
C GLY A 102 3.20 3.46 -12.80
N GLU A 103 2.70 2.32 -13.29
CA GLU A 103 2.46 2.04 -14.71
C GLU A 103 1.62 3.11 -15.43
N ALA A 104 0.53 3.57 -14.82
CA ALA A 104 -0.34 4.58 -15.42
C ALA A 104 0.38 5.93 -15.68
N LEU A 105 1.31 6.32 -14.80
CA LEU A 105 2.10 7.54 -14.96
C LEU A 105 3.26 7.36 -15.95
N VAL A 106 3.84 6.17 -16.02
CA VAL A 106 4.98 5.87 -16.89
C VAL A 106 4.56 5.67 -18.36
N THR A 107 3.34 5.17 -18.60
CA THR A 107 2.84 4.82 -19.94
C THR A 107 2.05 5.94 -20.63
N ASN A 108 1.69 7.00 -19.91
CA ASN A 108 0.89 8.13 -20.41
C ASN A 108 1.64 9.46 -20.19
N ASP A 109 1.00 10.60 -20.53
CA ASP A 109 1.51 11.90 -20.12
C ASP A 109 1.40 12.06 -18.59
N PRO A 110 2.53 12.09 -17.85
CA PRO A 110 2.50 12.00 -16.40
C PRO A 110 1.84 13.21 -15.74
N VAL A 111 1.96 14.40 -16.34
CA VAL A 111 1.40 15.64 -15.78
C VAL A 111 -0.12 15.62 -15.88
N THR A 112 -0.66 15.33 -17.06
CA THR A 112 -2.12 15.26 -17.28
C THR A 112 -2.74 14.15 -16.43
N THR A 113 -2.12 12.96 -16.42
CA THR A 113 -2.61 11.83 -15.61
C THR A 113 -2.59 12.14 -14.11
N LEU A 114 -1.51 12.77 -13.60
CA LEU A 114 -1.42 13.16 -12.20
C LEU A 114 -2.52 14.15 -11.82
N HIS A 115 -2.79 15.16 -12.63
CA HIS A 115 -3.88 16.11 -12.37
C HIS A 115 -5.24 15.41 -12.29
N ALA A 116 -5.55 14.52 -13.24
CA ALA A 116 -6.80 13.77 -13.22
C ALA A 116 -6.93 12.87 -11.97
N PHE A 117 -5.83 12.29 -11.49
CA PHE A 117 -5.83 11.45 -10.30
C PHE A 117 -5.98 12.26 -9.01
N LEU A 118 -5.34 13.44 -8.93
CA LEU A 118 -5.51 14.36 -7.80
C LEU A 118 -6.95 14.86 -7.69
N GLU A 119 -7.60 15.19 -8.81
CA GLU A 119 -9.00 15.61 -8.83
C GLU A 119 -9.96 14.52 -8.36
N ALA A 120 -9.68 13.24 -8.68
CA ALA A 120 -10.52 12.12 -8.26
C ALA A 120 -10.33 11.70 -6.79
N GLY A 121 -9.21 12.06 -6.17
CA GLY A 121 -8.92 11.78 -4.76
C GLY A 121 -9.37 12.86 -3.77
N ALA A 122 -9.77 14.04 -4.28
CA ALA A 122 -10.25 15.18 -3.49
C ALA A 122 -11.67 14.96 -2.96
#